data_AF-V9M692-F1
#
_entry.id   AF-V9M692-F1
#
_cell.length_a   1.000
_cell.length_b   1.000
_cell.length_c   1.000
_cell.angle_alpha   90.00
_cell.angle_beta   90.00
_cell.angle_gamma   90.00
#
_symmetry.space_group_name_H-M   'P 1'
#
loop_
_entity.id
_entity.type
_entity.pdbx_description
1 polymer ?
#
loop_
_entity_poly.entity_id
_entity_poly.type
_entity_poly.pdbx_seq_one_letter_code
_entity_poly.pdbx_strand_id
1 'polypeptide(L)' 'MDASKAFKKSRTTIYDAIKNGELLRDHDGLIDLSELIRVYGNPSGVQSSTS' A
#
# COMPACT_ATOMS: atom_id res chain seq x y z
N MET A 1 1.36 5.79 9.80
CA MET A 1 1.98 4.50 9.41
C MET A 1 2.27 4.59 7.92
N ASP A 2 3.53 4.69 7.49
CA ASP A 2 3.85 4.81 6.05
C ASP A 2 3.65 3.47 5.33
N ALA A 3 2.95 3.48 4.18
CA ALA A 3 2.80 2.30 3.32
C ALA A 3 4.16 1.70 2.92
N SER A 4 5.19 2.53 2.73
CA SER A 4 6.54 2.06 2.41
C SER A 4 7.13 1.14 3.48
N LYS A 5 6.87 1.44 4.75
CA LYS A 5 7.33 0.63 5.89
C LYS A 5 6.49 -0.63 6.07
N ALA A 6 5.16 -0.51 5.93
CA ALA A 6 4.25 -1.63 6.11
C ALA A 6 4.47 -2.75 5.08
N PHE A 7 4.73 -2.37 3.82
CA PHE A 7 4.90 -3.30 2.70
C PHE A 7 6.37 -3.53 2.32
N LYS A 8 7.33 -2.94 3.06
CA LYS A 8 8.76 -2.97 2.73
C LYS A 8 9.05 -2.58 1.26
N LYS A 9 8.30 -1.60 0.75
CA LYS A 9 8.46 -1.05 -0.61
C LYS A 9 8.98 0.38 -0.53
N SER A 10 9.87 0.75 -1.45
CA SER A 10 10.33 2.14 -1.56
C SER A 10 9.17 3.07 -1.95
N ARG A 11 9.20 4.32 -1.47
CA ARG A 11 8.19 5.33 -1.85
C ARG A 11 8.09 5.49 -3.38
N THR A 12 9.23 5.46 -4.07
CA THR A 12 9.29 5.52 -5.54
C THR A 12 8.48 4.41 -6.20
N THR A 13 8.63 3.16 -5.75
CA THR A 13 7.87 2.02 -6.28
C THR A 13 6.36 2.19 -6.10
N ILE A 14 5.94 2.75 -4.97
CA ILE A 14 4.53 3.05 -4.71
C ILE A 14 4.03 4.14 -5.66
N TYR A 15 4.81 5.21 -5.86
CA TYR A 15 4.46 6.27 -6.81
C TYR A 15 4.39 5.78 -8.26
N ASP A 16 5.32 4.93 -8.68
CA ASP A 16 5.29 4.34 -10.02
C ASP A 16 4.06 3.48 -10.22
N ALA A 17 3.69 2.65 -9.23
CA ALA A 17 2.48 1.83 -9.31
C ALA A 17 1.20 2.69 -9.41
N ILE A 18 1.14 3.84 -8.73
CA ILE A 18 0.03 4.80 -8.91
C ILE A 18 0.03 5.39 -10.32
N LYS A 19 1.21 5.78 -10.82
CA LYS A 19 1.35 6.41 -12.14
C LYS A 19 1.03 5.45 -13.28
N ASN A 20 1.37 4.18 -13.11
CA ASN A 20 1.07 3.09 -14.05
C ASN A 20 -0.38 2.61 -13.96
N GLY A 21 -1.16 3.08 -12.97
CA GLY A 21 -2.53 2.64 -12.75
C GLY A 21 -2.67 1.27 -12.09
N GLU A 22 -1.57 0.71 -11.56
CA GLU A 22 -1.59 -0.53 -10.79
C GLU A 22 -2.24 -0.34 -9.43
N LEU A 23 -1.98 0.80 -8.78
CA LEU A 23 -2.65 1.23 -7.54
C LEU A 23 -3.69 2.31 -7.83
N LEU A 24 -4.91 2.10 -7.36
CA LEU A 24 -5.96 3.10 -7.43
C LEU A 24 -5.91 4.04 -6.22
N ARG A 25 -6.24 5.32 -6.48
CA ARG A 25 -6.48 6.31 -5.43
C ARG A 25 -7.99 6.47 -5.25
N ASP A 26 -8.40 6.68 -4.01
CA ASP A 26 -9.76 7.09 -3.70
C ASP A 26 -10.03 8.53 -4.14
N HIS A 27 -11.27 8.98 -3.91
CA HIS A 27 -11.73 10.30 -4.31
C HIS A 27 -11.04 11.43 -3.54
N ASP A 28 -10.46 11.13 -2.37
CA ASP A 28 -9.66 12.04 -1.54
C ASP A 28 -8.18 12.04 -1.94
N GLY A 29 -7.79 11.23 -2.92
CA GLY A 29 -6.42 11.10 -3.42
C GLY A 29 -5.52 10.22 -2.56
N LEU A 30 -6.08 9.49 -1.59
CA LEU A 30 -5.39 8.53 -0.74
C LEU A 30 -5.45 7.13 -1.36
N ILE A 31 -4.56 6.25 -0.91
CA ILE A 31 -4.53 4.85 -1.37
C ILE A 31 -5.07 3.99 -0.25
N ASP A 32 -6.08 3.18 -0.55
CA ASP A 32 -6.63 2.25 0.43
C ASP A 32 -5.67 1.08 0.70
N LEU A 33 -5.72 0.56 1.93
CA LEU A 33 -4.92 -0.60 2.31
C LEU A 33 -5.24 -1.83 1.45
N SER A 34 -6.49 -1.97 1.00
CA SER A 34 -6.95 -3.08 0.14
C SER A 34 -6.23 -3.05 -1.21
N GLU A 35 -5.98 -1.87 -1.77
CA GLU A 35 -5.22 -1.72 -3.02
C GLU A 35 -3.75 -2.12 -2.83
N LEU A 36 -3.16 -1.72 -1.70
CA LEU A 36 -1.80 -2.13 -1.35
C LEU A 36 -1.69 -3.64 -1.13
N ILE A 37 -2.69 -4.28 -0.51
CA ILE A 37 -2.76 -5.74 -0.34
C ILE A 37 -2.96 -6.44 -1.69
N ARG A 38 -3.82 -5.91 -2.56
CA ARG A 38 -4.07 -6.47 -3.89
C ARG A 38 -2.81 -6.48 -4.77
N VAL A 39 -2.03 -5.40 -4.72
CA VAL A 39 -0.82 -5.23 -5.55
C VAL A 39 0.43 -5.84 -4.91
N TYR A 40 0.61 -5.68 -3.61
CA TYR A 40 1.85 -6.09 -2.91
C TYR A 40 1.69 -7.29 -1.98
N GLY A 41 0.47 -7.80 -1.80
CA GLY A 41 0.16 -8.85 -0.83
C GLY A 41 0.10 -8.35 0.61
N ASN A 42 -0.10 -9.25 1.56
CA ASN A 42 -0.25 -8.87 2.97
C ASN A 42 1.01 -8.17 3.51
N PRO A 43 0.87 -7.03 4.24
CA PRO A 43 2.01 -6.33 4.79
C PRO A 43 2.75 -7.21 5.81
N SER A 44 4.06 -7.33 5.70
CA SER A 44 4.85 -8.19 6.61
C SER A 44 4.93 -7.65 8.04
N GLY A 45 4.42 -6.45 8.29
CA GLY A 45 4.45 -5.75 9.57
C GLY A 45 3.09 -5.64 10.27
N VAL A 46 1.99 -6.12 9.67
CA VAL A 46 0.74 -6.30 10.42
C VAL A 46 0.86 -7.61 11.20
N GLN A 47 1.57 -7.54 12.33
CA GLN A 47 1.16 -8.38 13.46
C GLN A 47 -0.30 -8.05 13.67
N SER A 48 -1.15 -9.02 13.37
CA SER A 48 -2.55 -8.99 13.70
C SER A 48 -2.63 -8.80 15.21
N SER A 49 -2.78 -7.56 15.66
CA SER A 49 -3.24 -7.25 17.03
C SER A 49 -4.72 -7.63 17.07
N THR A 50 -4.98 -8.94 17.04
CA THR A 50 -6.25 -9.51 17.45
C THR A 50 -6.04 -9.95 18.89
N SER A 51 -6.57 -9.17 19.82
CA SER A 51 -6.82 -9.57 21.20
C SER A 51 -8.17 -9.03 21.62
#